data_AF-A0A9D8S3U7-F1
#
_entry.id   AF-A0A9D8S3U7-F1
#
_cell.length_a   1.000
_cell.length_b   1.000
_cell.length_c   1.000
_cell.angle_alpha   90.00
_cell.angle_beta   90.00
_cell.angle_gamma   90.00
#
_symmetry.space_group_name_H-M   'P 1'
#
loop_
_entity.id
_entity.type
_entity.pdbx_description
1 polymer ?
#
loop_
_entity_poly.entity_id
_entity_poly.type
_entity_poly.pdbx_seq_one_letter_code
_entity_poly.pdbx_strand_id
1 'polypeptide(L)'
;PELKTDEVYYEADLVGLKVFDEQKNEVAKVIGFYNFGAGDILEIKLKTGRAEMLPFNKAYVPEINLEDGYIIVASTAMVFFEDDEDLKDAEC
;
A
#
# COMPACT_ATOMS: atom_id res chain seq x y z
N PRO A 1 17.24 21.80 18.27
CA PRO A 1 16.75 20.70 19.11
C PRO A 1 15.90 19.73 18.25
N GLU A 2 16.52 18.74 17.60
CA GLU A 2 16.83 17.38 18.12
C GLU A 2 15.56 16.54 18.34
N LEU A 3 15.03 15.97 17.25
CA LEU A 3 14.08 14.86 17.31
C LEU A 3 14.89 13.56 17.42
N LYS A 4 14.89 12.99 18.62
CA LYS A 4 15.50 11.71 18.93
C LYS A 4 14.49 10.59 18.64
N THR A 5 14.89 9.73 17.71
CA THR A 5 14.81 8.25 17.77
C THR A 5 13.56 7.63 18.38
N ASP A 6 12.77 6.99 17.52
CA ASP A 6 12.36 5.59 17.71
C ASP A 6 11.92 5.03 16.35
N GLU A 7 12.72 4.13 15.77
CA GLU A 7 12.28 3.07 14.86
C GLU A 7 11.33 3.43 13.69
N VAL A 8 11.48 4.62 13.11
CA VAL A 8 10.83 4.97 11.85
C VAL A 8 11.48 4.12 10.76
N TYR A 9 10.89 2.95 10.46
CA TYR A 9 11.01 2.38 9.12
C TYR A 9 10.69 3.52 8.18
N TYR A 10 11.70 4.03 7.49
CA TYR A 10 11.60 5.29 6.78
C TYR A 10 10.37 5.23 5.87
N GLU A 11 9.34 6.03 6.19
CA GLU A 11 8.21 6.29 5.29
C GLU A 11 8.72 6.67 3.88
N ALA A 12 9.96 7.16 3.79
CA ALA A 12 10.67 7.47 2.56
C ALA A 12 11.22 6.28 1.75
N ASP A 13 11.46 5.10 2.33
CA ASP A 13 12.03 3.94 1.59
C ASP A 13 10.95 3.01 1.01
N LEU A 14 9.76 2.98 1.60
CA LEU A 14 8.62 2.20 1.09
C LEU A 14 7.82 2.97 0.03
N VAL A 15 7.84 4.30 0.10
CA VAL A 15 7.14 5.15 -0.87
C VAL A 15 7.87 5.14 -2.20
N GLY A 16 7.17 4.75 -3.25
CA GLY A 16 7.72 4.59 -4.59
C GLY A 16 7.93 3.13 -5.00
N LEU A 17 7.77 2.18 -4.09
CA LEU A 17 7.85 0.74 -4.40
C LEU A 17 6.74 0.32 -5.34
N LYS A 18 7.03 -0.64 -6.21
CA LYS A 18 6.04 -1.23 -7.11
C LYS A 18 5.26 -2.31 -6.39
N VAL A 19 3.97 -2.37 -6.63
CA VAL A 19 3.09 -3.42 -6.09
C VAL A 19 2.79 -4.39 -7.21
N PHE A 20 3.24 -5.62 -7.02
CA PHE A 20 3.00 -6.74 -7.92
C PHE A 20 1.97 -7.69 -7.33
N ASP A 21 1.23 -8.36 -8.20
CA ASP A 21 0.43 -9.52 -7.82
C ASP A 21 1.30 -10.79 -7.68
N GLU A 22 0.73 -11.88 -7.18
CA GLU A 22 1.33 -13.22 -7.19
C GLU A 22 1.83 -13.65 -8.58
N GLN A 23 1.20 -13.13 -9.64
CA GLN A 23 1.61 -13.33 -11.03
C GLN A 23 2.77 -12.42 -11.49
N LYS A 24 3.37 -11.63 -10.58
CA LYS A 24 4.39 -10.59 -10.88
C LYS A 24 3.90 -9.54 -11.88
N ASN A 25 2.61 -9.27 -11.88
CA ASN A 25 2.01 -8.18 -12.67
C ASN A 25 1.95 -6.90 -11.83
N GLU A 26 2.54 -5.81 -12.33
CA GLU A 26 2.52 -4.53 -11.63
C GLU A 26 1.10 -3.94 -11.69
N VAL A 27 0.40 -3.97 -10.55
CA VAL A 27 -0.99 -3.53 -10.42
C VAL A 27 -1.11 -2.14 -9.80
N ALA A 28 -0.19 -1.80 -8.90
CA ALA A 28 -0.21 -0.54 -8.18
C ALA A 28 1.23 -0.09 -7.81
N LYS A 29 1.33 1.05 -7.15
CA LYS A 29 2.57 1.63 -6.66
C LYS A 29 2.36 2.21 -5.28
N VAL A 30 3.23 1.92 -4.32
CA VAL A 30 3.18 2.50 -2.99
C VAL A 30 3.40 4.00 -3.07
N ILE A 31 2.48 4.78 -2.51
CA ILE A 31 2.56 6.24 -2.45
C ILE A 31 2.65 6.77 -1.02
N GLY A 32 2.30 5.96 -0.02
CA GLY A 32 2.34 6.32 1.38
C GLY A 32 2.42 5.09 2.28
N PHE A 33 2.95 5.28 3.49
CA PHE A 33 2.87 4.30 4.56
C PHE A 33 2.57 5.06 5.86
N TYR A 34 1.54 4.64 6.57
CA TYR A 34 1.02 5.33 7.75
C TYR A 34 0.91 4.34 8.90
N ASN A 35 1.51 4.68 10.04
CA ASN A 35 1.30 3.95 11.28
C ASN A 35 0.34 4.74 12.17
N PHE A 36 -0.83 4.17 12.46
CA PHE A 36 -1.85 4.81 13.29
C PHE A 36 -1.76 4.40 14.78
N GLY A 37 -0.64 3.81 15.22
CA GLY A 37 -0.43 3.35 16.60
C GLY A 37 -1.21 2.09 17.00
N ALA A 38 -2.26 1.72 16.26
CA ALA A 38 -3.03 0.46 16.41
C ALA A 38 -2.80 -0.54 15.27
N GLY A 39 -2.04 -0.14 14.24
CA GLY A 39 -1.75 -0.96 13.08
C GLY A 39 -1.06 -0.14 11.98
N ASP A 40 -0.41 -0.86 11.08
CA ASP A 40 0.28 -0.34 9.91
C ASP A 40 -0.66 -0.32 8.70
N ILE A 41 -0.74 0.81 8.00
CA ILE A 41 -1.52 1.00 6.79
C ILE A 41 -0.60 1.41 5.66
N LEU A 42 -0.69 0.70 4.55
CA LEU A 42 0.03 0.99 3.32
C LEU A 42 -0.94 1.65 2.33
N GLU A 43 -0.53 2.78 1.78
CA GLU A 43 -1.29 3.48 0.74
C GLU A 43 -0.66 3.20 -0.63
N ILE A 44 -1.47 2.63 -1.52
CA ILE A 44 -1.04 2.26 -2.87
C ILE A 44 -1.89 2.97 -3.91
N LYS A 45 -1.28 3.37 -5.00
CA LYS A 45 -1.92 3.96 -6.15
C LYS A 45 -1.98 2.95 -7.28
N LEU A 46 -3.19 2.55 -7.63
CA LEU A 46 -3.47 1.68 -8.77
C LEU A 46 -3.14 2.41 -10.07
N LYS A 47 -2.85 1.63 -11.12
CA LYS A 47 -2.65 2.19 -12.48
C LYS A 47 -3.88 2.91 -13.04
N THR A 48 -5.06 2.61 -12.50
CA THR A 48 -6.33 3.31 -12.80
C THR A 48 -6.35 4.75 -12.26
N GLY A 49 -5.39 5.12 -11.39
CA GLY A 49 -5.29 6.43 -10.78
C GLY A 49 -5.94 6.53 -9.39
N ARG A 50 -6.69 5.51 -8.97
CA ARG A 50 -7.24 5.41 -7.60
C ARG A 50 -6.14 5.12 -6.59
N ALA A 51 -6.25 5.73 -5.43
CA ALA A 51 -5.40 5.46 -4.28
C ALA A 51 -6.21 4.69 -3.24
N GLU A 52 -5.65 3.62 -2.72
CA GLU A 52 -6.28 2.68 -1.81
C GLU A 52 -5.39 2.49 -0.59
N MET A 53 -6.01 2.38 0.58
CA MET A 53 -5.33 2.17 1.85
C MET A 53 -5.59 0.74 2.33
N LEU A 54 -4.55 -0.07 2.40
CA LEU A 54 -4.64 -1.45 2.86
C LEU A 54 -3.84 -1.66 4.16
N PRO A 55 -4.31 -2.52 5.07
CA PRO A 55 -3.53 -2.90 6.24
C PRO A 55 -2.29 -3.69 5.82
N PHE A 56 -1.12 -3.26 6.31
CA PHE A 56 0.16 -3.91 6.04
C PHE A 56 0.34 -5.10 6.97
N ASN A 57 -0.16 -6.27 6.55
CA ASN A 57 0.00 -7.52 7.28
C ASN A 57 0.49 -8.64 6.34
N LYS A 58 0.94 -9.77 6.93
CA LYS A 58 1.42 -10.92 6.15
C LYS A 58 0.33 -11.65 5.35
N ALA A 59 -0.95 -11.39 5.63
CA ALA A 59 -2.05 -11.98 4.86
C ALA A 59 -2.27 -11.24 3.54
N TYR A 60 -2.04 -9.92 3.51
CA TYR A 60 -2.19 -9.06 2.34
C TYR A 60 -0.87 -8.88 1.59
N VAL A 61 0.24 -8.74 2.31
CA VAL A 61 1.59 -8.55 1.76
C VAL A 61 2.45 -9.75 2.15
N PRO A 62 2.36 -10.88 1.42
CA PRO A 62 3.15 -12.08 1.72
C PRO A 62 4.66 -11.88 1.49
N GLU A 63 5.05 -11.03 0.54
CA GLU A 63 6.46 -10.83 0.17
C GLU A 63 6.79 -9.35 -0.06
N ILE A 64 7.94 -8.93 0.48
CA ILE A 64 8.45 -7.56 0.42
C ILE A 64 9.91 -7.63 -0.02
N ASN A 65 10.23 -7.01 -1.16
CA ASN A 65 11.59 -6.91 -1.69
C ASN A 65 12.04 -5.45 -1.69
N LEU A 66 12.71 -5.06 -0.60
CA LEU A 66 13.27 -3.71 -0.46
C LEU A 66 14.49 -3.49 -1.38
N GLU A 67 15.25 -4.56 -1.69
CA GLU A 67 16.44 -4.47 -2.55
C GLU A 67 16.11 -4.10 -4.00
N ASP A 68 15.10 -4.75 -4.58
CA ASP A 68 14.63 -4.50 -5.94
C ASP A 68 13.57 -3.39 -6.02
N GLY A 69 13.03 -2.97 -4.88
CA GLY A 69 12.07 -1.88 -4.82
C GLY A 69 10.62 -2.30 -5.12
N TYR A 70 10.18 -3.47 -4.66
CA TYR A 70 8.81 -3.94 -4.89
C TYR A 70 8.21 -4.80 -3.77
N ILE A 71 6.89 -4.94 -3.78
CA ILE A 71 6.15 -5.84 -2.89
C ILE A 71 5.22 -6.74 -3.71
N ILE A 72 4.93 -7.92 -3.20
CA ILE A 72 3.89 -8.80 -3.74
C ILE A 72 2.70 -8.76 -2.81
N VAL A 73 1.53 -8.46 -3.37
CA VAL A 73 0.25 -8.57 -2.69
C VAL A 73 -0.46 -9.86 -3.08
N ALA A 74 -1.15 -10.45 -2.12
CA ALA A 74 -1.96 -11.64 -2.36
C ALA A 74 -3.28 -11.29 -3.07
N SER A 75 -3.85 -12.25 -3.79
CA SER A 75 -5.15 -12.10 -4.44
C SER A 75 -6.26 -11.64 -3.48
N THR A 76 -6.19 -12.02 -2.19
CA THR A 76 -7.15 -11.57 -1.18
C THR A 76 -7.09 -10.07 -0.89
N ALA A 77 -5.95 -9.41 -1.13
CA ALA A 77 -5.82 -7.96 -1.02
C ALA A 77 -6.53 -7.25 -2.18
N MET A 78 -6.55 -7.87 -3.37
CA MET A 78 -7.23 -7.30 -4.53
C MET A 78 -8.73 -7.13 -4.34
N VAL A 79 -9.35 -8.06 -3.62
CA VAL A 79 -10.79 -7.99 -3.30
C VAL A 79 -11.13 -6.72 -2.50
N PHE A 80 -10.20 -6.19 -1.71
CA PHE A 80 -10.42 -4.94 -0.98
C PHE A 80 -10.37 -3.71 -1.90
N PHE A 81 -9.71 -3.79 -3.07
CA PHE A 81 -9.59 -2.66 -4.02
C PHE A 81 -10.84 -2.45 -4.89
N GLU A 82 -11.80 -3.37 -4.87
CA GLU A 82 -13.03 -3.30 -5.67
C GLU A 82 -14.23 -2.68 -4.94
N ASP A 83 -14.11 -2.35 -3.64
CA ASP A 83 -15.26 -1.93 -2.82
C ASP A 83 -15.56 -0.40 -2.87
N ASP A 84 -14.65 0.44 -3.38
CA ASP A 84 -14.82 1.91 -3.42
C ASP A 84 -15.51 2.43 -4.73
N GLU A 85 -16.34 1.61 -5.40
CA GLU A 85 -17.16 2.07 -6.55
C GLU A 85 -18.52 2.69 -6.19
N ASP A 86 -18.88 2.79 -4.91
CA ASP A 86 -20.13 3.43 -4.49
C ASP A 86 -19.89 4.78 -3.80
N LEU A 87 -19.50 5.80 -4.57
CA LEU A 87 -19.75 7.24 -4.29
C LEU A 87 -19.50 8.09 -5.55
N LYS A 88 -20.11 7.70 -6.67
CA LYS A 88 -20.38 8.60 -7.81
C LYS A 88 -21.87 8.87 -7.95
N ASP A 89 -22.50 9.28 -6.86
CA ASP A 89 -23.77 9.99 -6.92
C ASP A 89 -23.57 11.41 -6.39
N ALA A 90 -22.65 12.12 -7.06
CA ALA A 90 -22.81 13.56 -7.23
C ALA A 90 -23.86 13.75 -8.33
N GLU A 91 -25.13 13.53 -8.00
CA GLU A 91 -26.24 13.95 -8.85
C GLU A 91 -26.90 15.20 -8.23
N CYS A 92 -26.58 16.34 -8.86
CA CYS A 92 -27.29 17.62 -8.95
C CYS A 92 -27.86 18.29 -7.68
#